data_AF-A0A661VE45-F1
#
_entry.id   AF-A0A661VE45-F1
#
_cell.length_a   1.000
_cell.length_b   1.000
_cell.length_c   1.000
_cell.angle_alpha   90.00
_cell.angle_beta   90.00
_cell.angle_gamma   90.00
#
_symmetry.space_group_name_H-M   'P 1'
#
loop_
_entity.id
_entity.type
_entity.pdbx_description
1 polymer ?
#
loop_
_entity_poly.entity_id
_entity_poly.type
_entity_poly.pdbx_seq_one_letter_code
_entity_poly.pdbx_strand_id
1 'polypeptide(L)'
;MEVLRDFEEFMRVNMRLRPATVQHTLQDVRRFLEESGWAVSYRAVSEYLKGYLSKAAKTYNGQITSLRRFIRDFLGVGDLIESFKMAPVDEAEPTDVTLEQVRAGFYAQSDLRSKAIYLFIATTGLRKGEVLSLLKENIDFERRAVRPNHFTRSKRSGVTFYNQEAEELLLKYLESRKDRDPKVFVISDRQWRLIWKRASDTAGVKITAQVLRMWFSTEMGERGVPDRYVDIFQGRAPRTVIAKHYTGKGLERLGRIYERARLKILY
;
A
#
# COMPACT_ATOMS: atom_id res chain seq x y z
N MET A 1 -21.77 -14.94 21.02
CA MET A 1 -22.03 -13.73 20.20
C MET A 1 -21.66 -12.43 20.90
N GLU A 2 -21.86 -12.31 22.23
CA GLU A 2 -21.51 -11.12 23.02
C GLU A 2 -20.00 -10.82 23.03
N VAL A 3 -19.16 -11.82 23.37
CA VAL A 3 -17.69 -11.71 23.39
C VAL A 3 -17.09 -11.16 22.09
N LEU A 4 -17.65 -11.50 20.91
CA LEU A 4 -17.16 -10.98 19.63
C LEU A 4 -17.52 -9.51 19.42
N ARG A 5 -18.67 -9.05 19.95
CA ARG A 5 -19.07 -7.65 19.91
C ARG A 5 -18.19 -6.82 20.84
N ASP A 6 -17.93 -7.31 22.05
CA ASP A 6 -17.04 -6.66 23.02
C ASP A 6 -15.61 -6.59 22.48
N PHE A 7 -15.15 -7.65 21.82
CA PHE A 7 -13.84 -7.65 21.16
C PHE A 7 -13.78 -6.67 19.98
N GLU A 8 -14.86 -6.55 19.20
CA GLU A 8 -14.96 -5.54 18.15
C GLU A 8 -14.85 -4.13 18.72
N GLU A 9 -15.59 -3.85 19.80
CA GLU A 9 -15.57 -2.57 20.49
C GLU A 9 -14.18 -2.28 21.07
N PHE A 10 -13.56 -3.24 21.74
CA PHE A 10 -12.19 -3.13 22.24
C PHE A 10 -11.18 -2.75 21.13
N MET A 11 -11.26 -3.41 19.97
CA MET A 11 -10.38 -3.09 18.84
C MET A 11 -10.63 -1.67 18.28
N ARG A 12 -11.88 -1.19 18.31
CA ARG A 12 -12.27 0.14 17.82
C ARG A 12 -11.93 1.26 18.82
N VAL A 13 -12.23 1.05 20.10
CA VAL A 13 -12.14 2.04 21.17
C VAL A 13 -10.74 2.05 21.78
N ASN A 14 -10.30 0.91 22.33
CA ASN A 14 -9.05 0.82 23.09
C ASN A 14 -7.84 0.82 22.16
N MET A 15 -7.87 0.00 21.11
CA MET A 15 -6.74 -0.12 20.17
C MET A 15 -6.76 0.91 19.03
N ARG A 16 -7.92 1.53 18.76
CA ARG A 16 -8.15 2.49 17.68
C ARG A 16 -7.69 1.97 16.31
N LEU A 17 -8.00 0.70 16.03
CA LEU A 17 -7.62 0.05 14.77
C LEU A 17 -8.48 0.55 13.60
N ARG A 18 -7.94 0.40 12.38
CA ARG A 18 -8.69 0.71 11.16
C ARG A 18 -9.81 -0.30 10.95
N PRO A 19 -10.98 0.12 10.40
CA PRO A 19 -12.13 -0.78 10.20
C PRO A 19 -11.79 -2.08 9.45
N ALA A 20 -10.96 -2.01 8.40
CA ALA A 20 -10.54 -3.20 7.67
C ALA A 20 -9.73 -4.20 8.52
N THR A 21 -8.89 -3.70 9.44
CA THR A 21 -8.14 -4.55 10.38
C THR A 21 -9.05 -5.17 11.41
N VAL A 22 -10.02 -4.40 11.93
CA VAL A 22 -11.05 -4.89 12.87
C VAL A 22 -11.81 -6.05 12.22
N GLN A 23 -12.31 -5.86 11.00
CA GLN A 23 -13.08 -6.88 10.27
C GLN A 23 -12.26 -8.15 10.02
N HIS A 24 -11.02 -8.03 9.53
CA HIS A 24 -10.17 -9.19 9.27
C HIS A 24 -9.84 -9.96 10.56
N THR A 25 -9.43 -9.26 11.63
CA THR A 25 -9.12 -9.91 12.91
C THR A 25 -10.35 -10.55 13.53
N LEU A 26 -11.52 -9.92 13.41
CA LEU A 26 -12.77 -10.50 13.90
C LEU A 26 -13.16 -11.76 13.13
N GLN A 27 -12.93 -11.81 11.82
CA GLN A 27 -13.15 -13.01 11.01
C GLN A 27 -12.21 -14.16 11.40
N ASP A 28 -10.92 -13.88 11.60
CA ASP A 28 -9.95 -14.89 12.06
C ASP A 28 -10.33 -15.46 13.43
N VAL A 29 -10.69 -14.58 14.38
CA VAL A 29 -11.04 -14.97 15.75
C VAL A 29 -12.38 -15.71 15.79
N ARG A 30 -13.37 -15.28 14.99
CA ARG A 30 -14.63 -16.02 14.85
C ARG A 30 -14.38 -17.44 14.35
N ARG A 31 -13.57 -17.59 13.30
CA ARG A 31 -13.22 -18.92 12.75
C ARG A 31 -12.56 -19.80 13.81
N PHE A 32 -11.59 -19.25 14.55
CA PHE A 32 -10.96 -19.95 15.66
C PHE A 32 -11.98 -20.43 16.70
N LEU A 33 -12.86 -19.54 17.16
CA LEU A 33 -13.87 -19.87 18.18
C LEU A 33 -14.88 -20.91 17.68
N GLU A 34 -15.28 -20.84 16.41
CA GLU A 34 -16.19 -21.83 15.82
C GLU A 34 -15.52 -23.22 15.73
N GLU A 35 -14.28 -23.29 15.28
CA GLU A 35 -13.53 -24.55 15.16
C GLU A 35 -13.12 -25.13 16.52
N SER A 36 -12.93 -24.30 17.55
CA SER A 36 -12.56 -24.75 18.89
C SER A 36 -13.75 -25.09 19.79
N GLY A 37 -14.99 -25.01 19.29
CA GLY A 37 -16.19 -25.15 20.12
C GLY A 37 -16.26 -24.08 21.21
N TRP A 38 -15.78 -22.87 20.91
CA TRP A 38 -15.68 -21.71 21.80
C TRP A 38 -14.72 -21.89 22.98
N ALA A 39 -13.89 -22.93 22.98
CA ALA A 39 -12.86 -23.12 23.99
C ALA A 39 -11.61 -22.26 23.70
N VAL A 40 -11.10 -21.60 24.73
CA VAL A 40 -9.83 -20.85 24.68
C VAL A 40 -8.84 -21.52 25.64
N SER A 41 -7.94 -22.33 25.09
CA SER A 41 -6.88 -23.04 25.82
C SER A 41 -5.67 -23.22 24.92
N TYR A 42 -4.51 -23.55 25.51
CA TYR A 42 -3.31 -23.88 24.74
C TYR A 42 -3.58 -24.98 23.70
N ARG A 43 -4.31 -26.04 24.09
CA ARG A 43 -4.67 -27.15 23.20
C ARG A 43 -5.55 -26.68 22.04
N ALA A 44 -6.56 -25.86 22.31
CA ALA A 44 -7.44 -25.32 21.27
C ALA A 44 -6.67 -24.46 20.26
N VAL A 45 -5.79 -23.58 20.74
CA VAL A 45 -4.91 -22.76 19.89
C VAL A 45 -3.97 -23.64 19.06
N SER A 46 -3.36 -24.64 19.69
CA SER A 46 -2.45 -25.56 19.01
C SER A 46 -3.15 -26.35 17.90
N GLU A 47 -4.32 -26.92 18.17
CA GLU A 47 -5.07 -27.67 17.15
C GLU A 47 -5.53 -26.78 16.00
N TYR A 48 -6.00 -25.56 16.29
CA TYR A 48 -6.37 -24.60 15.26
C TYR A 48 -5.17 -24.22 14.38
N LEU A 49 -4.03 -23.89 14.99
CA LEU A 49 -2.83 -23.48 14.25
C LEU A 49 -2.19 -24.61 13.44
N LYS A 50 -2.39 -25.89 13.80
CA LYS A 50 -1.96 -27.03 12.98
C LYS A 50 -2.55 -26.99 11.57
N GLY A 51 -3.80 -26.53 11.43
CA GLY A 51 -4.45 -26.35 10.12
C GLY A 51 -3.77 -25.32 9.21
N TYR A 52 -2.88 -24.49 9.76
CA TYR A 52 -2.15 -23.45 9.04
C TYR A 52 -0.68 -23.78 8.80
N LEU A 53 -0.16 -24.89 9.32
CA LEU A 53 1.25 -25.26 9.14
C LEU A 53 1.61 -25.56 7.68
N SER A 54 0.66 -26.08 6.90
CA SER A 54 0.83 -26.32 5.46
C SER A 54 0.56 -25.08 4.60
N LYS A 55 0.14 -23.96 5.20
CA LYS A 55 -0.12 -22.70 4.50
C LYS A 55 1.15 -21.86 4.48
N ALA A 56 1.15 -20.85 3.62
CA ALA A 56 2.25 -19.88 3.58
C ALA A 56 2.50 -19.25 4.96
N ALA A 57 3.77 -19.06 5.34
CA ALA A 57 4.18 -18.50 6.63
C ALA A 57 3.45 -17.19 6.97
N LYS A 58 3.22 -16.34 5.98
CA LYS A 58 2.47 -15.09 6.14
C LYS A 58 1.03 -15.30 6.59
N THR A 59 0.36 -16.34 6.09
CA THR A 59 -1.01 -16.71 6.49
C THR A 59 -1.03 -17.20 7.93
N TYR A 60 -0.09 -18.08 8.29
CA TYR A 60 0.10 -18.57 9.66
C TYR A 60 0.36 -17.42 10.65
N ASN A 61 1.29 -16.52 10.30
CA ASN A 61 1.62 -15.33 11.11
C ASN A 61 0.44 -14.37 11.25
N GLY A 62 -0.43 -14.30 10.25
CA GLY A 62 -1.69 -13.57 10.30
C GLY A 62 -2.61 -14.11 11.39
N GLN A 63 -2.78 -15.43 11.47
CA GLN A 63 -3.56 -16.09 12.52
C GLN A 63 -2.98 -15.81 13.91
N ILE A 64 -1.66 -15.99 14.10
CA ILE A 64 -0.99 -15.66 15.36
C ILE A 64 -1.25 -14.20 15.76
N THR A 65 -1.19 -13.27 14.80
CA THR A 65 -1.42 -11.84 15.07
C THR A 65 -2.84 -11.59 15.56
N SER A 66 -3.84 -12.18 14.89
CA SER A 66 -5.24 -12.03 15.28
C SER A 66 -5.53 -12.71 16.63
N LEU A 67 -5.00 -13.92 16.87
CA LEU A 67 -5.16 -14.65 18.12
C LEU A 67 -4.47 -13.94 19.29
N ARG A 68 -3.28 -13.38 19.12
CA ARG A 68 -2.63 -12.59 20.17
C ARG A 68 -3.45 -11.36 20.56
N ARG A 69 -4.10 -10.68 19.60
CA ARG A 69 -5.00 -9.57 19.94
C ARG A 69 -6.18 -10.02 20.80
N PHE A 70 -6.75 -11.18 20.48
CA PHE A 70 -7.88 -11.70 21.24
C PHE A 70 -7.46 -12.27 22.61
N ILE A 71 -6.51 -13.19 22.64
CA ILE A 71 -6.14 -13.97 23.81
C ILE A 71 -5.29 -13.14 24.79
N ARG A 72 -4.26 -12.44 24.29
CA ARG A 72 -3.35 -11.65 25.13
C ARG A 72 -3.91 -10.26 25.41
N ASP A 73 -4.29 -9.51 24.36
CA ASP A 73 -4.62 -8.09 24.53
C ASP A 73 -6.05 -7.86 25.06
N PHE A 74 -7.03 -8.69 24.67
CA PHE A 74 -8.42 -8.55 25.09
C PHE A 74 -8.79 -9.41 26.31
N LEU A 75 -8.48 -10.71 26.29
CA LEU A 75 -8.79 -11.62 27.41
C LEU A 75 -7.77 -11.57 28.57
N GLY A 76 -6.58 -11.01 28.34
CA GLY A 76 -5.53 -10.90 29.36
C GLY A 76 -4.81 -12.20 29.72
N VAL A 77 -5.01 -13.28 28.96
CA VAL A 77 -4.44 -14.63 29.22
C VAL A 77 -3.29 -14.94 28.26
N GLY A 78 -2.28 -14.07 28.26
CA GLY A 78 -1.15 -14.11 27.33
C GLY A 78 -0.35 -15.43 27.32
N ASP A 79 -0.26 -16.10 28.46
CA ASP A 79 0.49 -17.35 28.65
C ASP A 79 0.01 -18.46 27.70
N LEU A 80 -1.26 -18.43 27.28
CA LEU A 80 -1.84 -19.41 26.36
C LEU A 80 -1.31 -19.30 24.93
N ILE A 81 -0.71 -18.17 24.54
CA ILE A 81 -0.32 -17.87 23.15
C ILE A 81 1.17 -17.48 23.01
N GLU A 82 1.89 -17.24 24.10
CA GLU A 82 3.26 -16.71 24.08
C GLU A 82 4.30 -17.63 23.43
N SER A 83 4.14 -18.95 23.62
CA SER A 83 5.05 -19.96 23.07
C SER A 83 4.94 -20.11 21.55
N PHE A 84 3.81 -19.75 20.94
CA PHE A 84 3.62 -19.83 19.49
C PHE A 84 4.41 -18.72 18.79
N LYS A 85 5.47 -19.10 18.07
CA LYS A 85 6.34 -18.17 17.33
C LYS A 85 5.86 -17.97 15.91
N MET A 86 6.15 -16.80 15.37
CA MET A 86 5.90 -16.53 13.96
C MET A 86 6.87 -17.35 13.10
N ALA A 87 6.37 -17.94 12.02
CA ALA A 87 7.18 -18.61 11.02
C ALA A 87 8.04 -17.58 10.26
N PRO A 88 9.29 -17.91 9.91
CA PRO A 88 10.10 -17.06 9.05
C PRO A 88 9.38 -16.85 7.72
N VAL A 89 9.46 -15.63 7.19
CA VAL A 89 8.89 -15.29 5.89
C VAL A 89 10.04 -14.93 5.00
N ASP A 90 10.30 -15.75 3.99
CA ASP A 90 11.30 -15.42 2.97
C ASP A 90 10.90 -14.12 2.27
N GLU A 91 11.85 -13.21 2.16
CA GLU A 91 11.66 -12.03 1.34
C GLU A 91 11.69 -12.46 -0.12
N ALA A 92 10.60 -12.21 -0.84
CA ALA A 92 10.57 -12.48 -2.27
C ALA A 92 11.64 -11.62 -2.95
N GLU A 93 12.45 -12.23 -3.82
CA GLU A 93 13.42 -11.51 -4.61
C GLU A 93 12.73 -10.36 -5.36
N PRO A 94 13.30 -9.13 -5.33
CA PRO A 94 12.75 -8.02 -6.07
C PRO A 94 12.66 -8.40 -7.55
N THR A 95 11.48 -8.24 -8.15
CA THR A 95 11.36 -8.30 -9.60
C THR A 95 12.08 -7.10 -10.17
N ASP A 96 13.23 -7.34 -10.79
CA ASP A 96 13.93 -6.33 -11.58
C ASP A 96 13.19 -6.14 -12.91
N VAL A 97 12.90 -4.89 -13.27
CA VAL A 97 12.08 -4.54 -14.43
C VAL A 97 12.77 -3.41 -15.18
N THR A 98 13.02 -3.61 -16.47
CA THR A 98 13.67 -2.59 -17.30
C THR A 98 12.71 -1.50 -17.73
N LEU A 99 13.24 -0.35 -18.18
CA LEU A 99 12.43 0.74 -18.73
C LEU A 99 11.58 0.27 -19.93
N GLU A 100 12.10 -0.61 -20.78
CA GLU A 100 11.39 -1.19 -21.93
C GLU A 100 10.19 -2.01 -21.49
N GLN A 101 10.33 -2.80 -20.42
CA GLN A 101 9.23 -3.57 -19.84
C GLN A 101 8.19 -2.65 -19.19
N VAL A 102 8.62 -1.60 -18.49
CA VAL A 102 7.70 -0.57 -17.96
C VAL A 102 6.92 0.11 -19.09
N ARG A 103 7.58 0.46 -20.20
CA ARG A 103 6.97 1.02 -21.42
C ARG A 103 5.98 0.04 -22.05
N ALA A 104 6.36 -1.22 -22.22
CA ALA A 104 5.47 -2.25 -22.76
C ALA A 104 4.20 -2.38 -21.92
N GLY A 105 4.35 -2.38 -20.59
CA GLY A 105 3.21 -2.43 -19.67
C GLY A 105 2.30 -1.20 -19.74
N PHE A 106 2.84 -0.02 -20.05
CA PHE A 106 2.06 1.19 -20.33
C PHE A 106 1.28 1.09 -21.64
N TYR A 107 1.94 0.68 -22.73
CA TYR A 107 1.31 0.58 -24.05
C TYR A 107 0.25 -0.53 -24.12
N ALA A 108 0.31 -1.52 -23.23
CA ALA A 108 -0.73 -2.53 -23.05
C ALA A 108 -2.08 -1.98 -22.53
N GLN A 109 -2.10 -0.76 -21.99
CA GLN A 109 -3.31 -0.19 -21.42
C GLN A 109 -4.23 0.37 -22.53
N SER A 110 -5.48 -0.07 -22.53
CA SER A 110 -6.45 0.26 -23.58
C SER A 110 -7.10 1.64 -23.41
N ASP A 111 -7.39 2.03 -22.18
CA ASP A 111 -8.18 3.23 -21.87
C ASP A 111 -7.36 4.31 -21.16
N LEU A 112 -7.82 5.56 -21.30
CA LEU A 112 -7.17 6.75 -20.77
C LEU A 112 -6.98 6.70 -19.24
N ARG A 113 -7.97 6.19 -18.50
CA ARG A 113 -7.88 6.04 -17.05
C ARG A 113 -6.79 5.04 -16.65
N SER A 114 -6.75 3.88 -17.31
CA SER A 114 -5.70 2.87 -17.06
C SER A 114 -4.30 3.40 -17.37
N LYS A 115 -4.14 4.13 -18.49
CA LYS A 115 -2.89 4.81 -18.85
C LYS A 115 -2.47 5.86 -17.81
N ALA A 116 -3.41 6.70 -17.37
CA ALA A 116 -3.16 7.71 -16.36
C ALA A 116 -2.76 7.09 -15.00
N ILE A 117 -3.46 6.05 -14.53
CA ILE A 117 -3.12 5.34 -13.28
C ILE A 117 -1.73 4.73 -13.36
N TYR A 118 -1.43 4.03 -14.47
CA TYR A 118 -0.16 3.34 -14.65
C TYR A 118 1.01 4.32 -14.61
N LEU A 119 0.94 5.37 -15.43
CA LEU A 119 2.02 6.37 -15.53
C LEU A 119 2.15 7.19 -14.25
N PHE A 120 1.03 7.52 -13.59
CA PHE A 120 1.05 8.23 -12.33
C PHE A 120 1.76 7.42 -11.23
N ILE A 121 1.54 6.11 -11.15
CA ILE A 121 2.26 5.26 -10.19
C ILE A 121 3.75 5.18 -10.51
N ALA A 122 4.08 4.98 -11.78
CA ALA A 122 5.46 4.86 -12.23
C ALA A 122 6.28 6.13 -11.97
N THR A 123 5.64 7.31 -12.02
CA THR A 123 6.32 8.61 -11.86
C THR A 123 6.26 9.16 -10.45
N THR A 124 5.24 8.82 -9.66
CA THR A 124 5.11 9.33 -8.27
C THR A 124 5.70 8.38 -7.23
N GLY A 125 5.80 7.09 -7.56
CA GLY A 125 6.20 6.04 -6.63
C GLY A 125 5.22 5.84 -5.47
N LEU A 126 3.96 6.25 -5.56
CA LEU A 126 2.96 6.11 -4.48
C LEU A 126 2.51 4.66 -4.22
N ARG A 127 2.07 4.36 -2.99
CA ARG A 127 1.49 3.05 -2.66
C ARG A 127 0.11 2.91 -3.30
N LYS A 128 -0.32 1.67 -3.63
CA LYS A 128 -1.69 1.35 -4.10
C LYS A 128 -2.76 2.08 -3.27
N GLY A 129 -2.68 1.95 -1.94
CA GLY A 129 -3.67 2.56 -1.05
C GLY A 129 -3.68 4.09 -1.10
N GLU A 130 -2.53 4.73 -1.29
CA GLU A 130 -2.42 6.19 -1.42
C GLU A 130 -3.05 6.65 -2.74
N VAL A 131 -2.78 5.97 -3.86
CA VAL A 131 -3.37 6.29 -5.17
C VAL A 131 -4.89 6.12 -5.18
N LEU A 132 -5.39 5.02 -4.63
CA LEU A 132 -6.83 4.72 -4.61
C LEU A 132 -7.66 5.61 -3.67
N SER A 133 -6.99 6.30 -2.74
CA SER A 133 -7.64 7.25 -1.82
C SER A 133 -7.27 8.70 -2.08
N LEU A 134 -6.46 8.97 -3.11
CA LEU A 134 -5.98 10.32 -3.43
C LEU A 134 -7.14 11.20 -3.88
N LEU A 135 -7.28 12.38 -3.26
CA LEU A 135 -8.27 13.38 -3.64
C LEU A 135 -7.67 14.42 -4.59
N LYS A 136 -8.51 15.05 -5.42
CA LYS A 136 -8.08 16.10 -6.36
C LYS A 136 -7.39 17.26 -5.63
N GLU A 137 -7.91 17.64 -4.45
CA GLU A 137 -7.31 18.65 -3.55
C GLU A 137 -5.91 18.29 -3.01
N ASN A 138 -5.51 17.03 -3.09
CA ASN A 138 -4.18 16.58 -2.67
C ASN A 138 -3.12 16.78 -3.77
N ILE A 139 -3.53 17.23 -4.95
CA ILE A 139 -2.66 17.53 -6.09
C ILE A 139 -2.54 19.04 -6.26
N ASP A 140 -1.30 19.49 -6.35
CA ASP A 140 -0.90 20.85 -6.65
C ASP A 140 -0.44 20.87 -8.12
N PHE A 141 -1.37 21.19 -9.02
CA PHE A 141 -1.12 21.10 -10.47
C PHE A 141 -0.05 22.09 -10.92
N GLU A 142 0.01 23.29 -10.35
CA GLU A 142 1.05 24.29 -10.66
C GLU A 142 2.46 23.76 -10.40
N ARG A 143 2.62 22.96 -9.34
CA ARG A 143 3.92 22.42 -8.92
C ARG A 143 4.12 20.95 -9.27
N ARG A 144 3.14 20.32 -9.92
CA ARG A 144 3.02 18.87 -10.09
C ARG A 144 3.29 18.06 -8.82
N ALA A 145 2.90 18.61 -7.67
CA ALA A 145 3.18 18.01 -6.37
C ALA A 145 1.98 17.21 -5.87
N VAL A 146 2.25 16.08 -5.22
CA VAL A 146 1.23 15.17 -4.69
C VAL A 146 1.49 14.95 -3.21
N ARG A 147 0.46 15.23 -2.40
CA ARG A 147 0.52 15.14 -0.93
C ARG A 147 -0.60 14.21 -0.44
N PRO A 148 -0.45 12.88 -0.55
CA PRO A 148 -1.51 11.98 -0.11
C PRO A 148 -1.78 12.14 1.39
N ASN A 149 -3.04 11.98 1.78
CA ASN A 149 -3.46 12.13 3.16
C ASN A 149 -3.46 10.77 3.90
N HIS A 150 -2.31 10.07 3.94
CA HIS A 150 -2.16 8.89 4.78
C HIS A 150 -1.43 9.24 6.08
N PHE A 151 -2.07 8.98 7.21
CA PHE A 151 -1.46 9.16 8.51
C PHE A 151 -1.85 8.00 9.44
N THR A 152 -0.86 7.49 10.16
CA THR A 152 -1.01 6.47 11.20
C THR A 152 -0.09 6.80 12.38
N ARG A 153 -0.19 6.03 13.47
CA ARG A 153 0.68 6.18 14.64
C ARG A 153 2.17 6.19 14.27
N SER A 154 2.61 5.37 13.31
CA SER A 154 4.03 5.25 12.95
C SER A 154 4.38 5.81 11.57
N LYS A 155 3.42 5.96 10.65
CA LYS A 155 3.68 6.36 9.26
C LYS A 155 2.91 7.61 8.84
N ARG A 156 3.53 8.45 8.02
CA ARG A 156 2.92 9.59 7.33
C ARG A 156 3.23 9.43 5.84
N SER A 157 2.27 9.73 4.97
CA SER A 157 2.51 9.76 3.53
C SER A 157 3.66 10.68 3.19
N GLY A 158 4.39 10.32 2.14
CA GLY A 158 5.41 11.17 1.56
C GLY A 158 4.83 12.42 0.91
N VAL A 159 5.75 13.22 0.38
CA VAL A 159 5.44 14.27 -0.59
C VAL A 159 6.22 13.93 -1.84
N THR A 160 5.53 13.75 -2.96
CA THR A 160 6.14 13.34 -4.23
C THR A 160 5.66 14.25 -5.36
N PHE A 161 6.16 14.00 -6.57
CA PHE A 161 5.84 14.76 -7.77
C PHE A 161 5.52 13.81 -8.92
N TYR A 162 5.01 14.34 -10.02
CA TYR A 162 4.85 13.62 -11.28
C TYR A 162 5.49 14.40 -12.43
N ASN A 163 5.85 13.71 -13.51
CA ASN A 163 6.47 14.35 -14.67
C ASN A 163 5.40 14.91 -15.64
N GLN A 164 5.85 15.60 -16.68
CA GLN A 164 4.96 16.19 -17.68
C GLN A 164 4.11 15.14 -18.42
N GLU A 165 4.68 13.98 -18.76
CA GLU A 165 3.97 12.89 -19.44
C GLU A 165 2.75 12.41 -18.61
N ALA A 166 2.95 12.29 -17.30
CA ALA A 166 1.88 11.93 -16.35
C ALA A 166 0.83 13.03 -16.23
N GLU A 167 1.24 14.29 -16.24
CA GLU A 167 0.33 15.45 -16.20
C GLU A 167 -0.64 15.45 -17.39
N GLU A 168 -0.10 15.31 -18.60
CA GLU A 168 -0.88 15.35 -19.84
C GLU A 168 -1.99 14.28 -19.84
N LEU A 169 -1.68 13.06 -19.40
CA LEU A 169 -2.66 11.99 -19.30
C LEU A 169 -3.63 12.18 -18.14
N LEU A 170 -3.14 12.70 -17.01
CA LEU A 170 -3.96 12.95 -15.84
C LEU A 170 -5.02 14.02 -16.14
N LEU A 171 -4.64 15.14 -16.77
CA LEU A 171 -5.57 16.20 -17.13
C LEU A 171 -6.61 15.72 -18.14
N LYS A 172 -6.18 15.05 -19.22
CA LYS A 172 -7.10 14.44 -20.20
C LYS A 172 -8.08 13.48 -19.53
N TYR A 173 -7.61 12.66 -18.59
CA TYR A 173 -8.47 11.75 -17.83
C TYR A 173 -9.48 12.53 -16.98
N LEU A 174 -9.04 13.54 -16.23
CA LEU A 174 -9.90 14.34 -15.36
C LEU A 174 -10.95 15.12 -16.14
N GLU A 175 -10.61 15.68 -17.30
CA GLU A 175 -11.54 16.36 -18.22
C GLU A 175 -12.58 15.40 -18.80
N SER A 176 -12.19 14.15 -19.08
CA SER A 176 -13.11 13.14 -19.61
C SER A 176 -14.16 12.66 -18.59
N ARG A 177 -14.00 13.00 -17.30
CA ARG A 177 -14.90 12.53 -16.23
C ARG A 177 -16.17 13.38 -16.16
N LYS A 178 -17.29 12.68 -16.03
CA LYS A 178 -18.64 13.28 -15.89
C LYS A 178 -19.18 13.23 -14.47
N ASP A 179 -18.45 12.59 -13.56
CA ASP A 179 -18.86 12.37 -12.18
C ASP A 179 -18.31 13.45 -11.23
N ARG A 180 -18.91 13.58 -10.05
CA ARG A 180 -18.50 14.54 -9.01
C ARG A 180 -17.64 13.92 -7.91
N ASP A 181 -17.10 12.71 -8.09
CA ASP A 181 -16.29 12.05 -7.05
C ASP A 181 -14.99 12.85 -6.81
N PRO A 182 -14.68 13.18 -5.54
CA PRO A 182 -13.50 13.98 -5.20
C PRO A 182 -12.19 13.23 -5.39
N LYS A 183 -12.20 11.90 -5.52
CA LYS A 183 -10.99 11.11 -5.80
C LYS A 183 -10.42 11.48 -7.15
N VAL A 184 -9.10 11.34 -7.28
CA VAL A 184 -8.39 11.48 -8.55
C VAL A 184 -8.76 10.32 -9.47
N PHE A 185 -8.61 9.08 -8.99
CA PHE A 185 -8.88 7.87 -9.76
C PHE A 185 -10.09 7.10 -9.21
N VAL A 186 -11.14 7.02 -10.02
CA VAL A 186 -12.35 6.22 -9.71
C VAL A 186 -12.28 4.90 -10.49
N ILE A 187 -12.01 3.81 -9.77
CA ILE A 187 -11.76 2.50 -10.36
C ILE A 187 -12.23 1.38 -9.43
N SER A 188 -12.80 0.32 -9.99
CA SER A 188 -13.14 -0.89 -9.24
C SER A 188 -11.93 -1.80 -9.06
N ASP A 189 -11.93 -2.68 -8.06
CA ASP A 189 -10.80 -3.58 -7.84
C ASP A 189 -10.61 -4.58 -9.01
N ARG A 190 -11.68 -4.97 -9.70
CA ARG A 190 -11.58 -5.76 -10.95
C ARG A 190 -10.81 -5.00 -12.03
N GLN A 191 -11.17 -3.74 -12.27
CA GLN A 191 -10.48 -2.90 -13.26
C GLN A 191 -9.02 -2.67 -12.87
N TRP A 192 -8.75 -2.41 -11.59
CA TRP A 192 -7.39 -2.30 -11.07
C TRP A 192 -6.56 -3.55 -11.35
N ARG A 193 -7.08 -4.75 -11.09
CA ARG A 193 -6.36 -6.02 -11.37
C ARG A 193 -6.10 -6.20 -12.87
N LEU A 194 -7.02 -5.78 -13.74
CA LEU A 194 -6.85 -5.88 -15.19
C LEU A 194 -5.69 -5.03 -15.72
N ILE A 195 -5.46 -3.83 -15.16
CA ILE A 195 -4.32 -2.96 -15.52
C ILE A 195 -3.01 -3.74 -15.40
N TRP A 196 -2.78 -4.33 -14.21
CA TRP A 196 -1.55 -5.03 -13.88
C TRP A 196 -1.43 -6.38 -14.57
N LYS A 197 -2.56 -7.07 -14.80
CA LYS A 197 -2.60 -8.30 -15.59
C LYS A 197 -2.11 -8.02 -17.02
N ARG A 198 -2.74 -7.06 -17.71
CA ARG A 198 -2.34 -6.67 -19.08
C ARG A 198 -0.88 -6.23 -19.14
N ALA A 199 -0.45 -5.41 -18.19
CA ALA A 199 0.93 -4.96 -18.12
C ALA A 199 1.91 -6.14 -17.99
N SER A 200 1.59 -7.11 -17.13
CA SER A 200 2.44 -8.28 -16.93
C SER A 200 2.47 -9.19 -18.16
N ASP A 201 1.30 -9.45 -18.74
CA ASP A 201 1.16 -10.34 -19.90
C ASP A 201 1.95 -9.78 -21.10
N THR A 202 1.90 -8.47 -21.34
CA THR A 202 2.62 -7.82 -22.45
C THR A 202 4.11 -7.64 -22.17
N ALA A 203 4.52 -7.35 -20.94
CA ALA A 203 5.93 -7.15 -20.60
C ALA A 203 6.72 -8.46 -20.44
N GLY A 204 6.04 -9.62 -20.39
CA GLY A 204 6.66 -10.92 -20.16
C GLY A 204 7.22 -11.09 -18.74
N VAL A 205 6.97 -10.13 -17.84
CA VAL A 205 7.42 -10.10 -16.45
C VAL A 205 6.29 -9.59 -15.56
N LYS A 206 6.28 -9.99 -14.30
CA LYS A 206 5.24 -9.56 -13.35
C LYS A 206 5.34 -8.06 -13.04
N ILE A 207 4.42 -7.28 -13.61
CA ILE A 207 4.26 -5.85 -13.32
C ILE A 207 3.07 -5.64 -12.39
N THR A 208 3.33 -5.01 -11.26
CA THR A 208 2.30 -4.58 -10.30
C THR A 208 2.57 -3.14 -9.87
N ALA A 209 1.58 -2.49 -9.25
CA ALA A 209 1.81 -1.17 -8.65
C ALA A 209 2.96 -1.15 -7.64
N GLN A 210 3.18 -2.27 -6.92
CA GLN A 210 4.29 -2.38 -5.97
C GLN A 210 5.63 -2.49 -6.71
N VAL A 211 5.68 -3.24 -7.81
CA VAL A 211 6.88 -3.37 -8.66
C VAL A 211 7.23 -2.03 -9.31
N LEU A 212 6.26 -1.31 -9.88
CA LEU A 212 6.52 0.03 -10.42
C LEU A 212 6.99 1.02 -9.35
N ARG A 213 6.50 0.88 -8.12
CA ARG A 213 7.00 1.68 -6.99
C ARG A 213 8.44 1.31 -6.62
N MET A 214 8.85 0.05 -6.74
CA MET A 214 10.26 -0.33 -6.54
C MET A 214 11.11 0.20 -7.70
N TRP A 215 10.66 0.00 -8.93
CA TRP A 215 11.30 0.54 -10.13
C TRP A 215 11.53 2.05 -10.03
N PHE A 216 10.53 2.84 -9.61
CA PHE A 216 10.69 4.28 -9.35
C PHE A 216 11.83 4.57 -8.36
N SER A 217 11.97 3.76 -7.31
CA SER A 217 13.03 3.94 -6.31
C SER A 217 14.41 3.70 -6.92
N THR A 218 14.54 2.62 -7.69
CA THR A 218 15.78 2.25 -8.38
C THR A 218 16.16 3.30 -9.41
N GLU A 219 15.24 3.65 -10.31
CA GLU A 219 15.44 4.62 -11.39
C GLU A 219 15.82 6.02 -10.85
N MET A 220 15.19 6.47 -9.76
CA MET A 220 15.56 7.74 -9.12
C MET A 220 16.97 7.69 -8.52
N GLY A 221 17.35 6.56 -7.92
CA GLY A 221 18.70 6.34 -7.40
C GLY A 221 19.76 6.34 -8.50
N GLU A 222 19.51 5.63 -9.60
CA GLU A 222 20.37 5.60 -10.79
C GLU A 222 20.53 6.97 -11.44
N ARG A 223 19.50 7.82 -11.35
CA ARG A 223 19.53 9.23 -11.78
C ARG A 223 20.20 10.17 -10.77
N GLY A 224 20.85 9.63 -9.74
CA GLY A 224 21.64 10.36 -8.77
C GLY A 224 20.80 11.05 -7.69
N VAL A 225 19.54 10.66 -7.49
CA VAL A 225 18.74 11.18 -6.37
C VAL A 225 19.08 10.39 -5.10
N PRO A 226 19.58 11.04 -4.03
CA PRO A 226 19.93 10.32 -2.81
C PRO A 226 18.72 9.64 -2.15
N ASP A 227 18.92 8.43 -1.62
CA ASP A 227 17.90 7.58 -0.99
C ASP A 227 17.03 8.31 0.03
N ARG A 228 17.61 9.21 0.84
CA ARG A 228 16.85 10.00 1.82
C ARG A 228 15.71 10.81 1.19
N TYR A 229 15.84 11.25 -0.06
CA TYR A 229 14.79 11.97 -0.77
C TYR A 229 13.80 11.02 -1.43
N VAL A 230 14.27 9.90 -1.96
CA VAL A 230 13.41 8.81 -2.45
C VAL A 230 12.52 8.27 -1.33
N ASP A 231 13.06 8.13 -0.12
CA ASP A 231 12.35 7.76 1.09
C ASP A 231 11.30 8.81 1.49
N ILE A 232 11.55 10.09 1.24
CA ILE A 232 10.55 11.15 1.45
C ILE A 232 9.45 11.05 0.39
N PHE A 233 9.77 10.89 -0.90
CA PHE A 233 8.79 10.70 -1.97
C PHE A 233 7.86 9.53 -1.66
N GLN A 234 8.43 8.44 -1.18
CA GLN A 234 7.72 7.21 -0.89
C GLN A 234 7.10 7.16 0.52
N GLY A 235 7.34 8.15 1.38
CA GLY A 235 6.88 8.10 2.78
C GLY A 235 7.43 6.88 3.53
N ARG A 236 8.71 6.57 3.32
CA ARG A 236 9.53 5.63 4.10
C ARG A 236 10.29 6.36 5.21
N ALA A 237 10.58 7.65 5.02
CA ALA A 237 11.24 8.49 6.01
C ALA A 237 10.40 8.68 7.31
N PRO A 238 11.02 9.00 8.45
CA PRO A 238 10.31 9.30 9.69
C PRO A 238 9.31 10.45 9.54
N ARG A 239 8.20 10.39 10.28
CA ARG A 239 7.10 11.37 10.21
C ARG A 239 7.55 12.81 10.40
N THR A 240 8.52 13.03 11.29
CA THR A 240 9.10 14.34 11.61
C THR A 240 9.96 14.89 10.48
N VAL A 241 10.61 14.03 9.70
CA VAL A 241 11.40 14.41 8.52
C VAL A 241 10.45 14.81 7.40
N ILE A 242 9.48 13.96 7.07
CA ILE A 242 8.51 14.23 5.99
C ILE A 242 7.76 15.56 6.24
N ALA A 243 7.37 15.83 7.50
CA ALA A 243 6.64 17.04 7.86
C ALA A 243 7.32 18.35 7.38
N LYS A 244 8.66 18.38 7.37
CA LYS A 244 9.45 19.56 6.94
C LYS A 244 9.34 19.88 5.45
N HIS A 245 8.78 18.97 4.66
CA HIS A 245 8.73 19.07 3.20
C HIS A 245 7.32 19.27 2.63
N TYR A 246 6.32 19.48 3.47
CA TYR A 246 4.95 19.72 3.00
C TYR A 246 4.75 21.13 2.41
N THR A 247 5.52 22.12 2.85
CA THR A 247 5.31 23.54 2.50
C THR A 247 6.63 24.29 2.31
N GLY A 248 6.53 25.46 1.67
CA GLY A 248 7.62 26.43 1.51
C GLY A 248 8.89 25.86 0.84
N LYS A 249 10.04 26.31 1.33
CA LYS A 249 11.37 25.96 0.79
C LYS A 249 11.65 24.45 0.76
N GLY A 250 11.07 23.69 1.68
CA GLY A 250 11.24 22.24 1.75
C GLY A 250 10.61 21.52 0.56
N LEU A 251 9.41 21.94 0.16
CA LEU A 251 8.69 21.42 -1.01
C LEU A 251 9.40 21.82 -2.31
N GLU A 252 9.77 23.09 -2.45
CA GLU A 252 10.48 23.60 -3.63
C GLU A 252 11.83 22.89 -3.85
N ARG A 253 12.55 22.60 -2.76
CA ARG A 253 13.78 21.81 -2.83
C ARG A 253 13.52 20.40 -3.36
N LEU A 254 12.48 19.72 -2.87
CA LEU A 254 12.14 18.39 -3.35
C LEU A 254 11.72 18.40 -4.83
N GLY A 255 10.93 19.39 -5.25
CA GLY A 255 10.54 19.54 -6.66
C GLY A 255 11.76 19.68 -7.56
N ARG A 256 12.71 20.56 -7.20
CA ARG A 256 13.97 20.70 -7.95
C ARG A 256 14.80 19.42 -7.99
N ILE A 257 14.80 18.61 -6.92
CA ILE A 257 15.52 17.33 -6.91
C ILE A 257 14.83 16.34 -7.86
N TYR A 258 13.51 16.26 -7.80
CA TYR A 258 12.72 15.40 -8.69
C TYR A 258 12.92 15.77 -10.16
N GLU A 259 12.84 17.05 -10.51
CA GLU A 259 12.99 17.54 -11.88
C GLU A 259 14.40 17.30 -12.45
N ARG A 260 15.44 17.42 -11.62
CA ARG A 260 16.82 17.13 -12.03
C ARG A 260 17.04 15.68 -12.42
N ALA A 261 16.26 14.75 -11.84
CA ALA A 261 16.32 13.34 -12.23
C ALA A 261 15.88 13.15 -13.69
N ARG A 262 15.06 14.08 -14.25
CA ARG A 262 14.53 14.01 -15.62
C ARG A 262 13.86 12.66 -15.91
N LEU A 263 13.11 12.15 -14.94
CA LEU A 263 12.40 10.88 -15.05
C LEU A 263 11.40 10.94 -16.21
N LYS A 264 11.58 10.05 -17.17
CA LYS A 264 10.73 9.92 -18.36
C LYS A 264 10.51 8.47 -18.69
N ILE A 265 9.29 8.16 -19.11
CA ILE A 265 8.89 6.80 -19.44
C ILE A 265 8.47 6.71 -20.89
N LEU A 266 7.93 7.75 -21.54
CA LEU A 266 7.38 7.63 -22.88
C LEU A 266 8.33 8.17 -23.96
N TYR A 267 8.91 9.36 -23.77
CA TYR A 267 9.71 10.04 -24.80
C TYR A 267 10.89 10.87 -24.26
#